data_AF-A0A7G5XKW1-F1
#
_entry.id   AF-A0A7G5XKW1-F1
#
_cell.length_a   1.000
_cell.length_b   1.000
_cell.length_c   1.000
_cell.angle_alpha   90.00
_cell.angle_beta   90.00
_cell.angle_gamma   90.00
#
_symmetry.space_group_name_H-M   'P 1'
#
loop_
_entity.id
_entity.type
_entity.pdbx_description
1 polymer ?
#
loop_
_entity_poly.entity_id
_entity_poly.type
_entity_poly.pdbx_seq_one_letter_code
_entity_poly.pdbx_strand_id
1 'polypeptide(L)'
;MGMLHQLQQWSITHHPKWLVILRVALGFSLILKGISFISNNILLQDILLKSNLSSQGWLSTAIPWLHLLGGALIVVGLFTRWAVLMQVPILIGAIFFVNAKQGVFSGQSELGLSLVILALLIFFFAEGGGPLSLDDHYFRKKKS
;
A
#
# COMPACT_ATOMS: atom_id res chain seq x y z
N MET A 1 -41.56 0.89 -4.63
CA MET A 1 -40.32 1.00 -3.84
C MET A 1 -39.40 -0.20 -4.11
N GLY A 2 -38.96 -0.44 -5.36
CA GLY A 2 -38.37 -1.74 -5.75
C GLY A 2 -36.98 -1.69 -6.40
N MET A 3 -36.71 -0.68 -7.23
CA MET A 3 -35.47 -0.66 -8.04
C MET A 3 -34.26 -0.08 -7.29
N LEU A 4 -34.47 0.98 -6.49
CA LEU A 4 -33.38 1.60 -5.72
C LEU A 4 -32.84 0.66 -4.61
N HIS A 5 -33.71 -0.14 -3.99
CA HIS A 5 -33.31 -1.07 -2.94
C HIS A 5 -32.54 -2.29 -3.49
N GLN A 6 -32.90 -2.76 -4.69
CA GLN A 6 -32.19 -3.87 -5.36
C GLN A 6 -30.81 -3.47 -5.88
N LEU A 7 -30.65 -2.24 -6.38
CA LEU A 7 -29.34 -1.70 -6.76
C LEU A 7 -28.41 -1.56 -5.54
N GLN A 8 -28.96 -1.13 -4.41
CA GLN A 8 -28.19 -1.03 -3.17
C GLN A 8 -27.77 -2.42 -2.62
N GLN A 9 -28.65 -3.42 -2.71
CA GLN A 9 -28.31 -4.80 -2.32
C GLN A 9 -27.30 -5.48 -3.26
N TRP A 10 -27.36 -5.22 -4.57
CA TRP A 10 -26.37 -5.74 -5.52
C TRP A 10 -24.97 -5.16 -5.27
N SER A 11 -24.90 -3.85 -4.98
CA SER A 11 -23.66 -3.18 -4.57
C SER A 11 -23.07 -3.84 -3.32
N ILE A 12 -23.86 -4.07 -2.27
CA ILE A 12 -23.38 -4.68 -1.02
C ILE A 12 -22.90 -6.13 -1.21
N THR A 13 -23.47 -6.88 -2.16
CA THR A 13 -23.19 -8.32 -2.33
C THR A 13 -22.08 -8.60 -3.36
N HIS A 14 -21.86 -7.71 -4.34
CA HIS A 14 -20.83 -7.86 -5.38
C HIS A 14 -19.55 -7.02 -5.14
N HIS A 15 -19.61 -5.94 -4.35
CA HIS A 15 -18.41 -5.19 -3.94
C HIS A 15 -17.31 -6.01 -3.23
N PRO A 16 -17.57 -7.04 -2.40
CA PRO A 16 -16.52 -7.60 -1.56
C PRO A 16 -15.46 -8.39 -2.35
N LYS A 17 -15.81 -9.06 -3.45
CA LYS A 17 -14.88 -9.97 -4.15
C LYS A 17 -13.80 -9.22 -4.93
N TRP A 18 -14.18 -8.18 -5.67
CA TRP A 18 -13.22 -7.38 -6.43
C TRP A 18 -12.25 -6.63 -5.51
N LEU A 19 -12.75 -6.09 -4.39
CA LEU A 19 -11.91 -5.43 -3.39
C LEU A 19 -10.88 -6.37 -2.76
N VAL A 20 -11.23 -7.64 -2.53
CA VAL A 20 -10.27 -8.65 -2.05
C VAL A 20 -9.18 -8.92 -3.08
N ILE A 21 -9.53 -9.07 -4.36
CA ILE A 21 -8.55 -9.27 -5.44
C ILE A 21 -7.60 -8.07 -5.53
N LEU A 22 -8.14 -6.84 -5.53
CA LEU A 22 -7.35 -5.61 -5.60
C LEU A 22 -6.42 -5.47 -4.38
N ARG A 23 -6.89 -5.90 -3.20
CA ARG A 23 -6.13 -5.88 -1.94
C ARG A 23 -4.96 -6.86 -1.96
N VAL A 24 -5.22 -8.10 -2.39
CA VAL A 24 -4.19 -9.13 -2.52
C VAL A 24 -3.15 -8.69 -3.56
N ALA A 25 -3.60 -8.14 -4.69
CA ALA A 25 -2.70 -7.60 -5.71
C ALA A 25 -1.82 -6.47 -5.15
N LEU A 26 -2.41 -5.48 -4.46
CA LEU A 26 -1.65 -4.40 -3.84
C LEU A 26 -0.65 -4.91 -2.80
N GLY A 27 -1.09 -5.79 -1.90
CA GLY A 27 -0.24 -6.39 -0.88
C GLY A 27 0.95 -7.15 -1.49
N PHE A 28 0.69 -7.90 -2.57
CA PHE A 28 1.73 -8.60 -3.33
C PHE A 28 2.70 -7.63 -4.01
N SER A 29 2.20 -6.55 -4.63
CA SER A 29 3.05 -5.51 -5.22
C SER A 29 3.98 -4.85 -4.20
N LEU A 30 3.51 -4.62 -2.97
CA LEU A 30 4.33 -4.06 -1.88
C LEU A 30 5.42 -5.03 -1.43
N ILE A 31 5.10 -6.32 -1.34
CA ILE A 31 6.08 -7.36 -1.01
C ILE A 31 7.19 -7.41 -2.08
N LEU A 32 6.81 -7.42 -3.36
CA LEU A 32 7.77 -7.37 -4.47
C LEU A 32 8.66 -6.13 -4.40
N LYS A 33 8.08 -4.96 -4.07
CA LYS A 33 8.85 -3.72 -3.90
C LYS A 33 9.81 -3.81 -2.72
N GLY A 34 9.39 -4.41 -1.60
CA GLY A 34 10.24 -4.71 -0.45
C GLY A 34 11.43 -5.60 -0.82
N ILE A 35 11.19 -6.68 -1.57
CA ILE A 35 12.27 -7.57 -2.07
C ILE A 35 13.22 -6.81 -3.00
N SER A 36 12.67 -6.00 -3.91
CA SER A 36 13.47 -5.17 -4.82
C SER A 36 14.38 -4.20 -4.07
N PHE A 37 13.91 -3.67 -2.95
CA PHE A 37 14.69 -2.80 -2.07
C PHE A 37 15.80 -3.53 -1.33
N ILE A 38 15.54 -4.75 -0.83
CA ILE A 38 16.58 -5.60 -0.22
C ILE A 38 17.65 -5.96 -1.25
N SER A 39 17.23 -6.31 -2.48
CA SER A 39 18.15 -6.66 -3.55
C SER A 39 18.96 -5.46 -4.05
N ASN A 40 18.38 -4.26 -4.01
CA ASN A 40 19.01 -3.02 -4.49
C ASN A 40 19.21 -2.03 -3.34
N ASN A 41 19.95 -2.45 -2.31
CA ASN A 41 20.27 -1.60 -1.16
C ASN A 41 20.93 -0.27 -1.56
N ILE A 42 21.66 -0.23 -2.68
CA ILE A 42 22.28 0.99 -3.22
C ILE A 42 21.23 2.05 -3.58
N LEU A 43 20.12 1.65 -4.21
CA LEU A 43 19.03 2.57 -4.54
C LEU A 43 18.41 3.15 -3.26
N LEU A 44 18.20 2.32 -2.26
CA LEU A 44 17.59 2.73 -0.99
C LEU A 44 18.54 3.62 -0.18
N GLN A 45 19.83 3.31 -0.14
CA GLN A 45 20.84 4.17 0.47
C GLN A 45 20.92 5.53 -0.20
N ASP A 46 20.86 5.61 -1.53
CA ASP A 46 20.84 6.89 -2.23
C ASP A 46 19.59 7.73 -1.93
N ILE A 47 18.42 7.08 -1.84
CA ILE A 47 17.18 7.72 -1.39
C ILE A 47 17.37 8.28 0.03
N LEU A 48 17.97 7.49 0.93
CA LEU A 48 18.24 7.89 2.31
C LEU A 48 19.28 9.00 2.43
N LEU A 49 20.32 9.00 1.59
CA LEU A 49 21.35 10.05 1.54
C LEU A 49 20.79 11.39 1.05
N LYS A 50 19.86 11.34 0.10
CA LYS A 50 19.18 12.54 -0.42
C LYS A 50 18.10 13.05 0.53
N SER A 51 17.52 12.18 1.35
CA SER A 51 16.74 12.60 2.51
C SER A 51 17.68 13.02 3.64
N ASN A 52 17.29 13.93 4.51
CA ASN A 52 18.13 14.34 5.66
C ASN A 52 18.21 13.26 6.77
N LEU A 53 17.99 11.99 6.40
CA LEU A 53 17.94 10.79 7.25
C LEU A 53 19.19 9.91 7.06
N SER A 54 20.21 10.45 6.39
CA SER A 54 21.48 9.77 6.06
C SER A 54 22.23 9.25 7.28
N SER A 55 22.02 9.84 8.46
CA SER A 55 22.67 9.39 9.71
C SER A 55 22.02 8.15 10.32
N GLN A 56 20.84 7.74 9.86
CA GLN A 56 20.11 6.57 10.34
C GLN A 56 20.26 5.37 9.40
N GLY A 57 21.46 4.76 9.40
CA GLY A 57 21.75 3.55 8.62
C GLY A 57 20.84 2.35 8.91
N TRP A 58 20.12 2.34 10.05
CA TRP A 58 19.13 1.31 10.37
C TRP A 58 17.87 1.39 9.49
N LEU A 59 17.57 2.55 8.90
CA LEU A 59 16.41 2.75 8.02
C LEU A 59 16.50 1.92 6.74
N SER A 60 17.71 1.67 6.23
CA SER A 60 17.87 0.85 5.02
C SER A 60 17.44 -0.59 5.23
N THR A 61 17.51 -1.06 6.48
CA THR A 61 17.01 -2.38 6.87
C THR A 61 15.54 -2.30 7.25
N ALA A 62 15.13 -1.29 8.02
CA ALA A 62 13.75 -1.18 8.50
C ALA A 62 12.72 -0.97 7.38
N ILE A 63 13.03 -0.14 6.37
CA ILE A 63 12.09 0.22 5.29
C ILE A 63 11.65 -1.00 4.45
N PRO A 64 12.55 -1.87 3.95
CA PRO A 64 12.14 -3.06 3.23
C PRO A 64 11.32 -4.02 4.10
N TRP A 65 11.71 -4.23 5.36
CA TRP A 65 10.95 -5.06 6.29
C TRP A 65 9.54 -4.49 6.56
N LEU A 66 9.40 -3.17 6.65
CA LEU A 66 8.09 -2.52 6.76
C LEU A 66 7.23 -2.73 5.50
N HIS A 67 7.81 -2.77 4.31
CA HIS A 67 7.07 -3.09 3.08
C HIS A 67 6.61 -4.54 3.04
N LEU A 68 7.47 -5.48 3.46
CA LEU A 68 7.14 -6.90 3.52
C LEU A 68 6.04 -7.18 4.55
N LEU A 69 6.22 -6.70 5.79
CA LEU A 69 5.26 -6.88 6.87
C LEU A 69 3.96 -6.13 6.57
N GLY A 70 4.06 -4.90 6.09
CA GLY A 70 2.91 -4.10 5.73
C GLY A 70 2.13 -4.67 4.55
N GLY A 71 2.81 -5.21 3.53
CA GLY A 71 2.18 -5.91 2.42
C GLY A 71 1.47 -7.18 2.88
N ALA A 72 2.12 -7.98 3.73
CA ALA A 72 1.51 -9.17 4.32
C ALA A 72 0.26 -8.85 5.16
N LEU A 73 0.31 -7.80 5.99
CA LEU A 73 -0.85 -7.31 6.77
C LEU A 73 -2.01 -6.90 5.86
N ILE A 74 -1.72 -6.24 4.74
CA ILE A 74 -2.75 -5.85 3.77
C ILE A 74 -3.35 -7.08 3.07
N VAL A 75 -2.54 -8.06 2.67
CA VAL A 75 -3.03 -9.34 2.09
C VAL A 75 -3.98 -10.05 3.07
N VAL A 76 -3.59 -10.14 4.34
CA VAL A 76 -4.41 -10.76 5.41
C VAL A 76 -5.66 -9.93 5.71
N GLY A 77 -5.63 -8.62 5.46
CA GLY A 77 -6.75 -7.70 5.72
C GLY A 77 -6.82 -7.22 7.17
N LEU A 78 -5.70 -7.28 7.91
CA LEU A 78 -5.59 -6.84 9.30
C LEU A 78 -4.93 -5.45 9.37
N PHE A 79 -5.51 -4.50 10.12
CA PHE A 79 -4.97 -3.14 10.29
C PHE A 79 -4.61 -2.41 8.98
N THR A 80 -5.37 -2.66 7.91
CA THR A 80 -5.09 -2.11 6.57
C THR A 80 -4.89 -0.60 6.58
N ARG A 81 -5.67 0.15 7.35
CA ARG A 81 -5.52 1.61 7.48
C ARG A 81 -4.15 2.03 8.02
N TRP A 82 -3.66 1.36 9.05
CA TRP A 82 -2.36 1.65 9.66
C TRP A 82 -1.21 1.21 8.75
N ALA A 83 -1.32 0.03 8.15
CA ALA A 83 -0.33 -0.49 7.21
C ALA A 83 -0.17 0.45 6.00
N VAL A 84 -1.29 0.92 5.44
CA VAL A 84 -1.32 1.88 4.33
C VAL A 84 -0.75 3.24 4.75
N LEU A 85 -1.15 3.77 5.92
CA LEU A 85 -0.65 5.06 6.41
C LEU A 85 0.88 5.06 6.56
N MET A 86 1.47 3.96 7.03
CA MET A 86 2.93 3.83 7.10
C MET A 86 3.60 3.70 5.72
N GLN A 87 2.95 3.05 4.75
CA GLN A 87 3.53 2.83 3.42
C GLN A 87 3.47 4.05 2.51
N VAL A 88 2.40 4.86 2.59
CA VAL A 88 2.22 6.07 1.76
C VAL A 88 3.44 7.01 1.79
N PRO A 89 3.95 7.49 2.94
CA PRO A 89 5.08 8.41 2.97
C PRO A 89 6.36 7.76 2.43
N ILE A 90 6.55 6.46 2.64
CA ILE A 90 7.74 5.76 2.14
C ILE A 90 7.68 5.63 0.62
N LEU A 91 6.51 5.31 0.05
CA LEU A 91 6.32 5.20 -1.39
C LEU A 91 6.48 6.57 -2.08
N ILE A 92 5.96 7.64 -1.47
CA ILE A 92 6.12 9.02 -1.96
C ILE A 92 7.61 9.39 -2.01
N GLY A 93 8.35 9.12 -0.92
CA GLY A 93 9.80 9.33 -0.88
C GLY A 93 10.48 8.59 -2.02
N ALA A 94 10.23 7.28 -2.15
CA ALA A 94 10.80 6.48 -3.21
C ALA A 94 10.50 7.04 -4.61
N ILE A 95 9.26 7.45 -4.90
CA ILE A 95 8.89 8.04 -6.20
C ILE A 95 9.66 9.34 -6.46
N PHE A 96 9.71 10.25 -5.50
CA PHE A 96 10.38 11.54 -5.67
C PHE A 96 11.88 11.38 -5.91
N PHE A 97 12.55 10.54 -5.12
CA PHE A 97 14.00 10.34 -5.21
C PHE A 97 14.41 9.49 -6.43
N VAL A 98 13.60 8.49 -6.82
CA VAL A 98 13.84 7.69 -8.04
C VAL A 98 13.62 8.54 -9.29
N ASN A 99 12.55 9.34 -9.33
CA ASN A 99 12.29 10.25 -10.46
C ASN A 99 13.43 11.26 -10.63
N ALA A 100 13.94 11.81 -9.51
CA ALA A 100 15.10 12.70 -9.53
C ALA A 100 16.40 12.04 -10.00
N LYS A 101 16.49 10.70 -10.03
CA LYS A 101 17.70 9.96 -10.42
C LYS A 101 17.63 9.43 -11.86
N GLN A 102 16.46 8.94 -12.29
CA GLN A 102 16.27 8.35 -13.62
C GLN A 102 15.77 9.38 -14.66
N GLY A 103 15.17 10.49 -14.23
CA GLY A 103 14.46 11.38 -15.13
C GLY A 103 13.14 10.76 -15.60
N VAL A 104 12.14 11.60 -15.86
CA VAL A 104 10.75 11.18 -16.14
C VAL A 104 10.63 10.18 -17.31
N PHE A 105 11.63 10.11 -18.20
CA PHE A 105 11.56 9.40 -19.48
C PHE A 105 12.32 8.08 -19.60
N SER A 106 13.17 7.69 -18.65
CA SER A 106 14.05 6.50 -18.84
C SER A 106 13.50 5.19 -18.23
N GLY A 107 12.44 5.24 -17.43
CA GLY A 107 11.91 4.09 -16.69
C GLY A 107 10.38 4.06 -16.64
N GLN A 108 9.72 4.04 -17.81
CA GLN A 108 8.26 4.14 -17.90
C GLN A 108 7.50 3.04 -17.12
N SER A 109 8.10 1.84 -17.01
CA SER A 109 7.45 0.71 -16.35
C SER A 109 7.47 0.81 -14.81
N GLU A 110 8.59 1.25 -14.21
CA GLU A 110 8.71 1.30 -12.74
C GLU A 110 7.96 2.47 -12.13
N LEU A 111 8.01 3.65 -12.78
CA LEU A 111 7.28 4.83 -12.31
C LEU A 111 5.76 4.62 -12.41
N GLY A 112 5.27 4.04 -13.52
CA GLY A 112 3.86 3.73 -13.70
C GLY A 112 3.34 2.77 -12.63
N LEU A 113 4.06 1.67 -12.38
CA LEU A 113 3.70 0.71 -11.32
C LEU A 113 3.69 1.35 -9.94
N SER A 114 4.69 2.16 -9.59
CA SER A 114 4.74 2.85 -8.30
C SER A 114 3.61 3.86 -8.12
N LEU A 115 3.22 4.57 -9.19
CA LEU A 115 2.10 5.51 -9.16
C LEU A 115 0.76 4.79 -8.97
N VAL A 116 0.58 3.65 -9.64
CA VAL A 116 -0.60 2.79 -9.48
C VAL A 116 -0.68 2.26 -8.05
N ILE A 117 0.42 1.77 -7.49
CA ILE A 117 0.46 1.31 -6.09
C ILE A 117 0.10 2.46 -5.15
N LEU A 118 0.62 3.68 -5.38
CA LEU A 118 0.28 4.85 -4.56
C LEU A 118 -1.21 5.19 -4.65
N ALA A 119 -1.79 5.21 -5.86
CA ALA A 119 -3.21 5.48 -6.06
C ALA A 119 -4.08 4.42 -5.38
N LEU A 120 -3.70 3.16 -5.48
CA LEU A 120 -4.37 2.05 -4.80
C LEU A 120 -4.23 2.13 -3.27
N LEU A 121 -3.08 2.56 -2.74
CA LEU A 121 -2.91 2.84 -1.31
C LEU A 121 -3.87 3.94 -0.85
N ILE A 122 -3.96 5.05 -1.58
CA ILE A 122 -4.90 6.14 -1.25
C ILE A 122 -6.35 5.65 -1.33
N PHE A 123 -6.68 4.84 -2.33
CA PHE A 123 -8.00 4.21 -2.46
C PHE A 123 -8.32 3.33 -1.25
N PHE A 124 -7.42 2.43 -0.84
CA PHE A 124 -7.60 1.58 0.35
C PHE A 124 -7.54 2.37 1.66
N PHE A 125 -6.88 3.53 1.69
CA PHE A 125 -6.92 4.44 2.82
C PHE A 125 -8.32 5.04 3.00
N ALA A 126 -8.93 5.51 1.91
CA ALA A 126 -10.26 6.11 1.89
C ALA A 126 -11.38 5.07 2.12
N GLU A 127 -11.33 3.93 1.42
CA GLU A 127 -12.29 2.83 1.57
C GLU A 127 -12.15 2.13 2.94
N GLY A 128 -10.94 2.17 3.52
CA GLY A 128 -10.56 1.38 4.69
C GLY A 128 -10.45 -0.11 4.38
N GLY A 129 -10.41 -0.94 5.43
CA GLY A 129 -10.32 -2.40 5.29
C GLY A 129 -11.53 -3.09 4.66
N GLY A 130 -12.55 -2.31 4.25
CA GLY A 130 -13.82 -2.80 3.74
C GLY A 130 -14.66 -3.57 4.78
N PRO A 131 -15.90 -3.96 4.44
CA PRO A 131 -16.83 -4.68 5.32
C PRO A 131 -16.37 -6.10 5.71
N LEU A 132 -15.26 -6.58 5.15
CA LEU A 132 -14.61 -7.86 5.46
C LEU A 132 -13.28 -7.69 6.22
N SER A 133 -12.91 -6.46 6.64
CA SER A 133 -11.80 -6.32 7.58
C SER A 133 -12.23 -6.76 8.97
N LEU A 134 -11.37 -7.55 9.62
CA LEU A 134 -11.54 -7.94 11.01
C LEU A 134 -11.65 -6.73 11.96
N ASP A 135 -11.17 -5.56 11.53
CA ASP A 135 -11.36 -4.29 12.24
C ASP A 135 -12.84 -3.93 12.41
N ASP A 136 -13.68 -4.08 11.38
CA ASP A 136 -15.12 -3.77 11.50
C ASP A 136 -15.84 -4.79 12.41
N HIS A 137 -15.43 -6.06 12.35
CA HIS A 137 -15.96 -7.09 13.25
C HIS A 137 -15.56 -6.86 14.72
N TYR A 138 -14.35 -6.38 14.98
CA TYR A 138 -13.85 -6.15 16.35
C TYR A 138 -14.41 -4.86 16.96
N PHE A 139 -14.54 -3.77 16.20
CA PHE A 139 -15.11 -2.51 16.69
C PHE A 139 -16.63 -2.54 16.80
N ARG A 140 -17.34 -3.31 15.96
CA ARG A 140 -18.80 -3.44 16.07
C ARG A 140 -19.24 -4.26 17.29
N LYS A 141 -18.42 -5.20 17.77
CA LYS A 141 -18.69 -5.98 18.98
C LYS A 141 -18.59 -5.20 20.29
N LYS A 142 -18.00 -4.00 20.29
CA LYS A 142 -17.82 -3.19 21.51
C LYS A 142 -18.96 -2.18 21.76
N LYS A 143 -19.98 -2.17 20.89
CA LYS A 143 -21.17 -1.32 20.99
C LYS A 143 -22.48 -2.09 21.20
N SER A 144 -22.42 -3.40 21.44
CA SER A 144 -23.58 -4.22 21.83
C SER A 144 -23.42 -4.76 23.25
#